data_AF-A0AAV8WZY0-F1
#
_entry.id   AF-A0AAV8WZY0-F1
#
_cell.length_a   1.000
_cell.length_b   1.000
_cell.length_c   1.000
_cell.angle_alpha   90.00
_cell.angle_beta   90.00
_cell.angle_gamma   90.00
#
_symmetry.space_group_name_H-M   'P 1'
#
loop_
_entity.id
_entity.type
_entity.pdbx_description
1 polymer ?
#
loop_
_entity_poly.entity_id
_entity_poly.type
_entity_poly.pdbx_seq_one_letter_code
_entity_poly.pdbx_strand_id
1 'polypeptide(L)'
;MTSTHLEKRKTFVSLKELGDFIEIVENELFISLYKRDSKSLEHIKKYCLKKIRNANKDLVFYRIVFSCHKGGQKFKIRGTRVQKSSTFKEECPMKLIFTLSENRKNLVLSKMENRHNHNIVSNMHPLLPKQRELGQSENDEILK
;
A
#
# COMPACT_ATOMS: atom_id res chain seq x y z
N MET A 1 20.58 4.98 5.71
CA MET A 1 20.25 4.66 4.30
C MET A 1 19.02 5.45 3.92
N THR A 2 19.20 6.62 3.32
CA THR A 2 18.10 7.43 2.78
C THR A 2 17.73 6.85 1.42
N SER A 3 16.60 6.15 1.32
CA SER A 3 16.09 5.64 0.04
C SER A 3 15.91 6.81 -0.92
N THR A 4 16.68 6.81 -2.01
CA THR A 4 16.74 7.88 -3.01
C THR A 4 15.40 8.09 -3.74
N HIS A 5 14.48 7.12 -3.68
CA HIS A 5 13.21 7.15 -4.42
C HIS A 5 11.97 7.52 -3.60
N LEU A 6 12.07 7.60 -2.27
CA LEU A 6 10.95 7.96 -1.38
C LEU A 6 10.90 9.48 -1.19
N GLU A 7 10.40 10.19 -2.19
CA GLU A 7 10.20 11.64 -2.14
C GLU A 7 8.74 11.99 -1.83
N LYS A 8 8.53 12.88 -0.85
CA LYS A 8 7.21 13.45 -0.59
C LYS A 8 6.72 14.16 -1.85
N ARG A 9 5.42 14.03 -2.16
CA ARG A 9 4.75 14.63 -3.33
C ARG A 9 5.05 13.99 -4.69
N LYS A 10 5.71 12.83 -4.75
CA LYS A 10 5.79 12.05 -5.99
C LYS A 10 4.39 11.74 -6.52
N THR A 11 4.19 11.97 -7.82
CA THR A 11 2.89 11.82 -8.49
C THR A 11 2.87 10.64 -9.43
N PHE A 12 1.72 9.97 -9.52
CA PHE A 12 1.49 8.79 -10.35
C PHE A 12 0.24 9.02 -11.19
N VAL A 13 0.35 8.84 -12.50
CA VAL A 13 -0.74 9.02 -13.45
C VAL A 13 -1.57 7.75 -13.54
N SER A 14 -0.91 6.59 -13.45
CA SER A 14 -1.53 5.27 -13.55
C SER A 14 -1.34 4.42 -12.29
N LEU A 15 -2.24 3.46 -12.10
CA LEU A 15 -2.07 2.42 -11.08
C LEU A 15 -0.88 1.50 -11.38
N LYS A 16 -0.53 1.33 -12.66
CA LYS A 16 0.64 0.54 -13.07
C LYS A 16 1.94 1.17 -12.56
N GLU A 17 2.12 2.47 -12.83
CA GLU A 17 3.28 3.24 -12.34
C GLU A 17 3.41 3.20 -10.82
N LEU A 18 2.27 3.21 -10.11
CA LEU A 18 2.27 3.08 -8.65
C LEU A 18 2.70 1.67 -8.21
N GLY A 19 2.26 0.63 -8.91
CA GLY A 19 2.68 -0.75 -8.67
C GLY A 19 4.18 -0.92 -8.87
N ASP A 20 4.69 -0.53 -10.03
CA ASP A 20 6.11 -0.60 -10.39
C ASP A 20 6.97 0.16 -9.34
N PHE A 21 6.51 1.34 -8.92
CA PHE A 21 7.19 2.11 -7.87
C PHE A 21 7.22 1.38 -6.52
N ILE A 22 6.14 0.71 -6.13
CA ILE A 22 6.09 -0.04 -4.88
C ILE A 22 7.05 -1.22 -4.94
N GLU A 23 7.10 -1.95 -6.06
CA GLU A 23 8.02 -3.07 -6.25
C GLU A 23 9.48 -2.63 -6.14
N ILE A 24 9.85 -1.51 -6.77
CA ILE A 24 11.19 -0.92 -6.64
C ILE A 24 11.50 -0.62 -5.17
N VAL A 25 10.57 0.05 -4.45
CA VAL A 25 10.75 0.39 -3.04
C VAL A 25 10.86 -0.86 -2.16
N GLU A 26 10.07 -1.90 -2.42
CA GLU A 26 10.12 -3.18 -1.71
C GLU A 26 11.48 -3.86 -1.89
N ASN A 27 11.99 -3.89 -3.11
CA ASN A 27 13.28 -4.49 -3.43
C ASN A 27 14.47 -3.71 -2.87
N GLU A 28 14.46 -2.38 -2.95
CA GLU A 28 15.55 -1.54 -2.41
C GLU A 28 15.64 -1.57 -0.90
N LEU A 29 14.47 -1.60 -0.23
CA LEU A 29 14.40 -1.60 1.22
C LEU A 29 14.33 -3.01 1.82
N PHE A 30 14.24 -4.06 0.99
CA PHE A 30 14.02 -5.44 1.42
C PHE A 30 12.78 -5.59 2.32
N ILE A 31 11.72 -4.85 2.02
CA ILE A 31 10.46 -4.85 2.78
C ILE A 31 9.32 -5.41 1.93
N SER A 32 8.33 -6.01 2.57
CA SER A 32 7.06 -6.33 1.93
C SER A 32 5.95 -5.41 2.45
N LEU A 33 5.38 -4.64 1.53
CA LEU A 33 4.25 -3.78 1.70
C LEU A 33 2.99 -4.47 1.18
N TYR A 34 1.91 -4.31 1.93
CA TYR A 34 0.59 -4.76 1.50
C TYR A 34 -0.40 -3.60 1.54
N LYS A 35 -1.43 -3.69 0.72
CA LYS A 35 -2.53 -2.72 0.71
C LYS A 35 -3.37 -2.89 1.97
N ARG A 36 -3.17 -2.01 2.95
CA ARG A 36 -3.89 -2.03 4.24
C ARG A 36 -5.33 -1.55 4.09
N ASP A 37 -5.53 -0.47 3.34
CA ASP A 37 -6.81 0.21 3.24
C ASP A 37 -6.87 0.97 1.91
N SER A 38 -8.07 1.11 1.38
CA SER A 38 -8.31 1.94 0.21
C SER A 38 -9.71 2.51 0.22
N LYS A 39 -9.81 3.74 -0.26
CA LYS A 39 -11.08 4.39 -0.56
C LYS A 39 -11.15 4.59 -2.06
N SER A 40 -12.16 3.98 -2.71
CA SER A 40 -12.41 4.19 -4.13
C SER A 40 -13.02 5.57 -4.38
N LEU A 41 -12.89 6.05 -5.63
CA LEU A 41 -13.59 7.27 -6.05
C LEU A 41 -15.11 7.10 -5.91
N GLU A 42 -15.65 5.94 -6.26
CA GLU A 42 -17.09 5.66 -6.14
C GLU A 42 -17.61 5.77 -4.71
N HIS A 43 -16.84 5.25 -3.74
CA HIS A 43 -17.22 5.34 -2.34
C HIS A 43 -17.30 6.81 -1.91
N ILE A 44 -16.29 7.62 -2.24
CA ILE A 44 -16.29 9.05 -1.87
C ILE A 44 -17.36 9.82 -2.65
N LYS A 45 -17.73 9.40 -3.86
CA LYS A 45 -18.75 10.05 -4.71
C LYS A 45 -20.09 10.16 -3.98
N LYS A 46 -20.44 9.14 -3.19
CA LYS A 46 -21.66 9.09 -2.37
C LYS A 46 -21.70 10.16 -1.28
N TYR A 47 -20.55 10.59 -0.77
CA TYR A 47 -20.46 11.54 0.35
C TYR A 47 -20.05 12.96 -0.07
N CYS A 48 -19.21 13.10 -1.10
CA CYS A 48 -18.59 14.37 -1.47
C CYS A 48 -18.29 14.45 -2.98
N LEU A 49 -19.32 14.70 -3.78
CA LEU A 49 -19.21 14.84 -5.24
C LEU A 49 -18.21 15.93 -5.67
N LYS A 50 -18.15 17.06 -4.94
CA LYS A 50 -17.25 18.20 -5.24
C LYS A 50 -15.76 17.81 -5.26
N LYS A 51 -15.36 16.84 -4.42
CA LYS A 51 -13.96 16.39 -4.31
C LYS A 51 -13.52 15.51 -5.48
N ILE A 52 -14.47 14.95 -6.23
CA ILE A 52 -14.20 13.97 -7.31
C ILE A 52 -14.72 14.47 -8.65
N ARG A 53 -15.43 15.60 -8.66
CA ARG A 53 -15.84 16.26 -9.90
C ARG A 53 -14.59 16.49 -10.76
N ASN A 54 -14.57 15.87 -11.94
CA ASN A 54 -13.46 15.86 -12.90
C ASN A 54 -12.23 15.03 -12.50
N ALA A 55 -12.37 14.08 -11.58
CA ALA A 55 -11.32 13.11 -11.33
C ALA A 55 -11.14 12.17 -12.52
N ASN A 56 -9.91 11.77 -12.77
CA ASN A 56 -9.63 10.74 -13.76
C ASN A 56 -10.32 9.43 -13.33
N LYS A 57 -11.21 8.89 -14.17
CA LYS A 57 -11.93 7.65 -13.87
C LYS A 57 -11.01 6.43 -13.90
N ASP A 58 -9.90 6.53 -14.61
CA ASP A 58 -8.88 5.48 -14.68
C ASP A 58 -8.17 5.30 -13.33
N LEU A 59 -8.16 6.36 -12.51
CA LEU A 59 -7.74 6.26 -11.12
C LEU A 59 -8.88 5.71 -10.27
N VAL A 60 -8.89 4.41 -10.04
CA VAL A 60 -9.92 3.72 -9.22
C VAL A 60 -9.98 4.25 -7.78
N PHE A 61 -8.85 4.73 -7.24
CA PHE A 61 -8.71 5.07 -5.83
C PHE A 61 -8.61 6.58 -5.54
N TYR A 62 -9.34 7.04 -4.53
CA TYR A 62 -9.17 8.35 -3.91
C TYR A 62 -7.99 8.35 -2.91
N ARG A 63 -7.85 7.25 -2.17
CA ARG A 63 -6.80 7.09 -1.16
C ARG A 63 -6.41 5.62 -1.07
N ILE A 64 -5.12 5.36 -0.98
CA ILE A 64 -4.56 4.02 -0.76
C ILE A 64 -3.54 4.14 0.38
N VAL A 65 -3.57 3.17 1.29
CA VAL A 65 -2.61 3.06 2.38
C VAL A 65 -1.89 1.73 2.26
N PHE A 66 -0.59 1.79 2.09
CA PHE A 66 0.31 0.65 2.20
C PHE A 66 0.94 0.61 3.58
N SER A 67 1.18 -0.60 4.07
CA SER A 67 1.82 -0.85 5.35
C SER A 67 2.75 -2.05 5.25
N CYS A 68 3.79 -2.08 6.07
CA CYS A 68 4.65 -3.25 6.16
C CYS A 68 3.85 -4.50 6.58
N HIS A 69 4.24 -5.69 6.12
CA HIS A 69 3.61 -6.98 6.48
C HIS A 69 3.52 -7.22 8.01
N LYS A 70 4.51 -6.77 8.79
CA LYS A 70 4.48 -6.80 10.27
C LYS A 70 3.63 -5.67 10.88
N GLY A 71 3.20 -4.72 10.07
CA GLY A 71 2.33 -3.62 10.48
C GLY A 71 0.85 -4.01 10.44
N GLY A 72 0.02 -2.97 10.32
CA GLY A 72 -1.42 -3.12 10.16
C GLY A 72 -2.21 -2.44 11.27
N GLN A 73 -3.52 -2.68 11.26
CA GLN A 73 -4.45 -2.11 12.22
C GLN A 73 -4.82 -3.15 13.28
N LYS A 74 -4.64 -2.81 14.56
CA LYS A 74 -5.35 -3.51 15.63
C LYS A 74 -6.81 -3.08 15.58
N PHE A 75 -7.70 -4.02 15.30
CA PHE A 75 -9.13 -3.78 15.41
C PHE A 75 -9.50 -3.79 16.89
N LYS A 76 -10.23 -2.76 17.33
CA LYS A 76 -10.79 -2.74 18.68
C LYS A 76 -11.80 -3.87 18.78
N ILE A 77 -11.63 -4.73 19.78
CA ILE A 77 -12.60 -5.78 20.09
C ILE A 77 -13.86 -5.09 20.62
N ARG A 78 -15.02 -5.40 20.04
CA ARG A 78 -16.32 -4.80 20.44
C ARG A 78 -16.98 -5.52 21.63
N GLY A 79 -16.38 -6.59 22.15
CA GLY A 79 -16.89 -7.39 23.26
C GLY A 79 -15.87 -7.59 24.38
N THR A 80 -16.32 -8.16 25.49
CA THR A 80 -15.51 -8.43 26.70
C THR A 80 -14.54 -9.61 26.58
N ARG A 81 -14.64 -10.41 25.51
CA ARG A 81 -13.81 -11.61 25.33
C ARG A 81 -12.44 -11.23 24.77
N VAL A 82 -11.38 -11.54 25.52
CA VAL A 82 -10.00 -11.42 25.06
C VAL A 82 -9.75 -12.47 23.98
N GLN A 83 -9.63 -12.03 22.73
CA GLN A 83 -9.20 -12.89 21.63
C GLN A 83 -7.67 -12.96 21.62
N LYS A 84 -7.10 -14.14 21.82
CA LYS A 84 -5.68 -14.39 21.51
C LYS A 84 -5.53 -14.49 19.99
N SER A 85 -5.17 -13.38 19.33
CA SER A 85 -4.90 -13.39 17.89
C SER A 85 -3.52 -13.98 17.63
N SER A 86 -3.42 -15.00 16.79
CA SER A 86 -2.16 -15.62 16.37
C SER A 86 -1.38 -14.79 15.33
N THR A 87 -1.96 -13.69 14.84
CA THR A 87 -1.29 -12.84 13.86
C THR A 87 -0.12 -12.10 14.51
N PHE A 88 1.10 -12.41 14.06
CA PHE A 88 2.38 -11.76 14.42
C PHE A 88 2.48 -10.32 13.87
N LYS A 89 1.48 -9.48 14.14
CA LYS A 89 1.52 -8.05 13.80
C LYS A 89 2.21 -7.32 14.93
N GLU A 90 3.40 -6.83 14.65
CA GLU A 90 4.29 -6.11 15.58
C GLU A 90 3.99 -4.60 15.60
N GLU A 91 2.92 -4.15 14.95
CA GLU A 91 2.54 -2.72 14.84
C GLU A 91 3.63 -1.84 14.23
N CYS A 92 4.27 -2.34 13.18
CA CYS A 92 5.26 -1.58 12.44
C CYS A 92 4.70 -0.22 11.98
N PRO A 93 5.35 0.92 12.32
CA PRO A 93 4.84 2.24 12.00
C PRO A 93 4.99 2.60 10.52
N MET A 94 5.78 1.82 9.76
CA MET A 94 5.97 1.98 8.32
C MET A 94 4.65 2.03 7.56
N LYS A 95 4.38 3.19 6.97
CA LYS A 95 3.19 3.41 6.14
C LYS A 95 3.47 4.39 5.01
N LEU A 96 2.89 4.08 3.85
CA LEU A 96 2.84 4.96 2.69
C LEU A 96 1.38 5.27 2.39
N ILE A 97 1.04 6.55 2.31
CA ILE A 97 -0.32 7.03 2.05
C ILE A 97 -0.31 7.80 0.74
N PHE A 98 -1.01 7.24 -0.23
CA PHE A 98 -1.24 7.86 -1.52
C PHE A 98 -2.65 8.44 -1.52
N THR A 99 -2.78 9.70 -1.94
CA THR A 99 -4.07 10.39 -2.06
C THR A 99 -4.21 11.03 -3.42
N LEU A 100 -5.44 11.21 -3.87
CA LEU A 100 -5.72 11.98 -5.06
C LEU A 100 -5.13 13.40 -4.95
N SER A 101 -4.45 13.84 -6.01
CA SER A 101 -3.92 15.19 -6.14
C SER A 101 -5.04 16.23 -6.11
N GLU A 102 -4.70 17.49 -5.77
CA GLU A 102 -5.60 18.64 -5.89
C GLU A 102 -6.12 18.82 -7.33
N ASN A 103 -5.27 18.49 -8.30
CA ASN A 103 -5.62 18.49 -9.72
C ASN A 103 -6.58 17.35 -10.11
N ARG A 104 -6.83 16.38 -9.23
CA ARG A 104 -7.71 15.22 -9.39
C ARG A 104 -7.35 14.26 -10.55
N LYS A 105 -6.19 14.44 -11.17
CA LYS A 105 -5.72 13.64 -12.31
C LYS A 105 -4.71 12.56 -11.94
N ASN A 106 -4.01 12.74 -10.81
CA ASN A 106 -2.88 11.91 -10.39
C ASN A 106 -3.04 11.47 -8.92
N LEU A 107 -2.42 10.36 -8.54
CA LEU A 107 -2.20 9.98 -7.14
C LEU A 107 -0.89 10.59 -6.65
N VAL A 108 -0.84 11.01 -5.40
CA VAL A 108 0.32 11.69 -4.80
C VAL A 108 0.69 10.99 -3.50
N LEU A 109 1.99 10.75 -3.28
CA LEU A 109 2.50 10.30 -1.99
C LEU A 109 2.37 11.46 -0.97
N SER A 110 1.26 11.45 -0.22
CA SER A 110 0.88 12.50 0.72
C SER A 110 1.61 12.37 2.05
N LYS A 111 1.73 11.15 2.57
CA LYS A 111 2.43 10.87 3.81
C LYS A 111 3.24 9.60 3.67
N MET A 112 4.49 9.66 4.11
CA MET A 112 5.38 8.51 4.23
C MET A 112 6.00 8.53 5.62
N GLU A 113 6.16 7.35 6.19
CA GLU A 113 6.87 7.15 7.45
C GLU A 113 7.70 5.88 7.29
N ASN A 114 9.01 6.01 7.09
CA ASN A 114 9.93 4.89 6.84
C ASN A 114 10.61 4.42 8.12
N ARG A 115 9.81 4.16 9.16
CA ARG A 115 10.32 3.67 10.45
C ARG A 115 9.82 2.25 10.64
N HIS A 116 10.75 1.36 10.98
CA HIS A 116 10.48 -0.02 11.34
C HIS A 116 10.83 -0.25 12.80
N ASN A 117 10.06 -1.09 13.47
CA ASN A 117 10.30 -1.54 14.83
C ASN A 117 10.73 -3.01 14.89
N HIS A 118 10.94 -3.62 13.73
CA HIS A 118 11.40 -4.99 13.55
C HIS A 118 12.64 -4.97 12.66
N ASN A 119 13.45 -6.03 12.74
CA ASN A 119 14.63 -6.13 11.90
C ASN A 119 14.22 -6.37 10.44
N ILE A 120 14.90 -5.71 9.53
CA ILE A 120 14.77 -5.93 8.09
C ILE A 120 15.98 -6.73 7.67
N VAL A 121 15.77 -7.99 7.34
CA VAL A 121 16.84 -8.91 6.94
C VAL A 121 16.70 -9.17 5.45
N SER A 122 17.70 -8.77 4.67
CA SER A 122 17.71 -8.93 3.20
C SER A 122 17.43 -10.39 2.79
N ASN A 123 18.05 -11.35 3.47
CA ASN A 123 17.88 -12.79 3.20
C ASN A 123 16.46 -13.30 3.43
N MET A 124 15.64 -12.61 4.22
CA MET A 124 14.25 -12.99 4.49
C MET A 124 13.28 -12.45 3.44
N HIS A 125 13.65 -11.37 2.73
CA HIS A 125 12.79 -10.75 1.72
C HIS A 125 12.29 -11.71 0.63
N PRO A 126 13.14 -12.52 -0.05
CA PRO A 126 12.68 -13.46 -1.08
C PRO A 126 11.83 -14.61 -0.51
N LEU A 127 11.87 -14.82 0.81
CA LEU A 127 11.09 -15.84 1.50
C LEU A 127 9.70 -15.34 1.92
N LEU A 128 9.37 -14.06 1.69
CA LEU A 128 8.07 -13.53 2.05
C LEU A 128 6.98 -14.07 1.11
N PRO A 129 5.77 -14.39 1.62
CA PRO A 129 4.71 -14.99 0.82
C PRO A 129 4.40 -14.25 -0.48
N LYS A 130 4.41 -12.91 -0.43
CA LYS A 130 4.16 -12.05 -1.59
C LYS A 130 5.17 -12.24 -2.73
N GLN A 131 6.44 -12.51 -2.40
CA GLN A 131 7.50 -12.73 -3.38
C GLN A 131 7.44 -14.13 -4.03
N ARG A 132 6.56 -15.01 -3.52
CA ARG A 132 6.34 -16.37 -4.03
C ARG A 132 5.03 -16.47 -4.82
N GLU A 133 4.28 -15.39 -4.95
CA GLU A 133 3.09 -15.36 -5.79
C GLU A 133 3.52 -15.41 -7.25
N LEU A 134 2.91 -16.31 -8.03
CA LEU A 134 3.14 -16.39 -9.47
C LEU A 134 2.69 -15.10 -10.14
N GLY A 135 3.48 -14.62 -11.10
CA GLY A 135 3.13 -13.45 -11.90
C GLY A 135 1.84 -13.68 -12.69
N GLN A 136 1.13 -12.62 -13.08
CA GLN A 136 -0.07 -12.75 -13.92
C GLN A 136 0.22 -13.51 -15.22
N SER A 137 1.38 -13.27 -15.84
CA SER A 137 1.85 -13.98 -17.03
C SER A 137 2.06 -15.48 -16.80
N GLU A 138 2.63 -15.87 -15.65
CA GLU A 138 2.89 -17.28 -15.32
C GLU A 138 1.58 -18.03 -15.02
N ASN A 139 0.61 -17.36 -14.39
CA ASN A 139 -0.72 -17.93 -14.19
C ASN A 139 -1.47 -18.14 -15.52
N ASP A 140 -1.36 -17.20 -16.46
CA ASP A 140 -1.99 -17.30 -17.78
C ASP A 140 -1.39 -18.44 -18.65
N GLU A 141 -0.15 -18.85 -18.39
CA GLU A 141 0.48 -20.00 -19.04
C GLU A 141 0.02 -21.35 -18.47
N ILE A 142 -0.27 -21.41 -17.16
CA ILE A 142 -0.75 -22.64 -16.49
C ILE A 142 -2.22 -22.93 -16.82
N LEU A 143 -3.00 -21.88 -17.13
CA LEU A 143 -4.43 -21.97 -17.47
C LEU A 143 -4.72 -22.22 -18.96
N LYS A 144 -3.68 -22.40 -19.79
CA LYS A 144 -3.77 -22.82 -21.19
C LYS A 144 -3.64 -24.33 -21.32
#